data_AF-A0A6S6TXT8-F1
#
_entry.id   AF-A0A6S6TXT8-F1
#
_cell.length_a   1.000
_cell.length_b   1.000
_cell.length_c   1.000
_cell.angle_alpha   90.00
_cell.angle_beta   90.00
_cell.angle_gamma   90.00
#
_symmetry.space_group_name_H-M   'P 1'
#
loop_
_entity.id
_entity.type
_entity.pdbx_description
1 polymer ?
#
loop_
_entity_poly.entity_id
_entity_poly.type
_entity_poly.pdbx_seq_one_letter_code
_entity_poly.pdbx_strand_id
1 'polypeptide(L)'
;MRKEIMKKITAEEFDAKFDNGEDIDEYLDFSTAIRLKDVKKLKTETKKVNVDFPEWVIESLDKEAKRIGVTRQSIIKVWIAERLKEEAEHLQVS
;
A
#
# COMPACT_ATOMS: atom_id res chain seq x y z
N MET A 1 -9.68 -5.71 -21.73
CA MET A 1 -8.52 -4.92 -22.19
C MET A 1 -7.78 -5.80 -23.19
N ARG A 2 -7.52 -5.31 -24.41
CA ARG A 2 -6.86 -6.12 -25.45
C ARG A 2 -5.42 -6.37 -25.01
N LYS A 3 -4.95 -7.61 -25.14
CA LYS A 3 -3.56 -7.99 -24.88
C LYS A 3 -2.74 -7.46 -26.05
N GLU A 4 -2.29 -6.22 -25.96
CA GLU A 4 -1.34 -5.64 -26.91
C GLU A 4 -0.12 -6.57 -26.96
N ILE A 5 0.23 -7.06 -28.15
CA ILE A 5 1.37 -7.94 -28.33
C ILE A 5 2.61 -7.07 -28.22
N MET A 6 3.32 -7.19 -27.09
CA MET A 6 4.59 -6.49 -26.86
C MET A 6 5.57 -6.84 -27.99
N LYS A 7 6.06 -5.82 -28.70
CA LYS A 7 7.11 -6.02 -29.69
C LYS A 7 8.41 -6.38 -28.97
N LYS A 8 9.23 -7.23 -29.59
CA LYS A 8 10.52 -7.65 -29.05
C LYS A 8 11.63 -7.06 -29.91
N ILE A 9 12.66 -6.55 -29.25
CA ILE A 9 13.90 -6.08 -29.85
C ILE A 9 15.08 -6.61 -29.03
N THR A 10 16.28 -6.51 -29.58
CA THR A 10 17.51 -6.79 -28.82
C THR A 10 17.78 -5.70 -27.77
N ALA A 11 18.60 -6.01 -26.77
CA ALA A 11 18.97 -5.03 -25.76
C ALA A 11 19.77 -3.88 -26.38
N GLU A 12 20.65 -4.19 -27.34
CA GLU A 12 21.47 -3.20 -28.05
C GLU A 12 20.60 -2.23 -28.88
N GLU A 13 19.55 -2.73 -29.53
CA GLU A 13 18.59 -1.89 -30.24
C GLU A 13 17.75 -1.04 -29.28
N PHE A 14 17.39 -1.58 -28.12
CA PHE A 14 16.66 -0.84 -27.10
C PHE A 14 17.49 0.33 -26.56
N ASP A 15 18.74 0.08 -26.20
CA ASP A 15 19.66 1.10 -25.67
C ASP A 15 19.90 2.19 -26.72
N ALA A 16 20.15 1.82 -27.98
CA ALA A 16 20.33 2.79 -29.06
C ALA A 16 19.09 3.67 -29.26
N LYS A 17 17.89 3.10 -29.24
CA LYS A 17 16.63 3.85 -29.37
C LYS A 17 16.42 4.80 -28.18
N PHE A 18 16.68 4.32 -26.97
CA PHE A 18 16.57 5.12 -25.76
C PHE A 18 17.55 6.30 -25.78
N ASP A 19 18.83 6.06 -26.10
CA ASP A 19 19.86 7.09 -26.16
C ASP A 19 19.61 8.14 -27.27
N ASN A 20 18.98 7.72 -28.36
CA ASN A 20 18.56 8.61 -29.44
C ASN A 20 17.29 9.42 -29.11
N GLY A 21 16.65 9.17 -27.97
CA GLY A 21 15.38 9.80 -27.58
C GLY A 21 14.19 9.34 -28.43
N GLU A 22 14.26 8.15 -29.03
CA GLU A 22 13.14 7.55 -29.75
C GLU A 22 12.07 7.03 -28.76
N ASP A 23 10.83 6.92 -29.24
CA ASP A 23 9.74 6.32 -28.47
C ASP A 23 9.94 4.80 -28.37
N ILE A 24 9.94 4.29 -27.13
CA ILE A 24 10.13 2.89 -26.79
C ILE A 24 8.92 2.26 -26.10
N ASP A 25 7.80 2.99 -25.99
CA ASP A 25 6.61 2.57 -25.23
C ASP A 25 6.06 1.22 -25.70
N GLU A 26 6.16 0.92 -26.99
CA GLU A 26 5.68 -0.34 -27.59
C GLU A 26 6.50 -1.59 -27.21
N TYR A 27 7.65 -1.40 -26.55
CA TYR A 27 8.56 -2.45 -26.08
C TYR A 27 8.52 -2.62 -24.55
N LEU A 28 7.74 -1.79 -23.83
CA LEU A 28 7.67 -1.77 -22.38
C LEU A 28 6.39 -2.44 -21.86
N ASP A 29 6.52 -3.25 -20.80
CA ASP A 29 5.37 -3.79 -20.08
C ASP A 29 4.92 -2.82 -18.97
N PHE A 30 3.81 -2.13 -19.24
CA PHE A 30 3.19 -1.22 -18.28
C PHE A 30 2.16 -1.89 -17.36
N SER A 31 1.98 -3.21 -17.39
CA SER A 31 0.98 -3.91 -16.59
C SER A 31 1.12 -3.68 -15.08
N THR A 32 2.34 -3.44 -14.60
CA THR A 32 2.65 -3.09 -13.21
C THR A 32 3.11 -1.65 -13.03
N ALA A 33 3.06 -0.83 -14.08
CA ALA A 33 3.54 0.55 -14.01
C ALA A 33 2.60 1.42 -13.16
N ILE A 34 3.18 2.19 -12.25
CA ILE A 34 2.45 3.15 -11.42
C ILE A 34 2.59 4.53 -12.05
N ARG A 35 1.47 5.17 -12.36
CA ARG A 35 1.49 6.56 -12.85
C ARG A 35 1.82 7.49 -11.69
N LEU A 36 2.62 8.53 -11.92
CA LEU A 36 3.02 9.49 -10.87
C LEU A 36 1.83 10.11 -10.11
N LYS A 37 0.70 10.33 -10.80
CA LYS A 37 -0.55 10.81 -10.17
C LYS A 37 -1.17 9.79 -9.18
N ASP A 38 -0.96 8.51 -9.42
CA ASP A 38 -1.45 7.40 -8.61
C ASP A 38 -0.46 7.04 -7.49
N VAL A 39 0.76 7.59 -7.50
CA VAL A 39 1.69 7.52 -6.35
C VAL A 39 1.06 8.15 -5.10
N LYS A 40 0.16 9.14 -5.24
CA LYS A 40 -0.63 9.68 -4.13
C LYS A 40 -1.51 8.62 -3.45
N LYS A 41 -2.00 7.61 -4.17
CA LYS A 41 -2.79 6.49 -3.62
C LYS A 41 -1.92 5.48 -2.86
N LEU A 42 -0.62 5.45 -3.11
CA LEU A 42 0.35 4.64 -2.35
C LEU A 42 0.79 5.33 -1.05
N LYS A 43 0.31 6.55 -0.79
CA LYS A 43 0.84 7.33 0.32
C LYS A 43 0.36 6.80 1.67
N THR A 44 1.36 6.46 2.46
CA THR A 44 1.39 6.38 3.92
C THR A 44 1.15 7.74 4.60
N GLU A 45 0.28 8.59 4.05
CA GLU A 45 -0.04 9.89 4.64
C GLU A 45 -0.81 9.64 5.96
N THR A 46 -0.16 9.91 7.08
CA THR A 46 -0.76 9.73 8.41
C THR A 46 -1.60 10.96 8.77
N LYS A 47 -2.87 10.75 9.12
CA LYS A 47 -3.74 11.80 9.68
C LYS A 47 -3.85 11.62 11.19
N LYS A 48 -3.69 12.70 11.96
CA LYS A 48 -3.92 12.68 13.41
C LYS A 48 -5.42 12.66 13.70
N VAL A 49 -5.83 11.80 14.61
CA VAL A 49 -7.19 11.71 15.14
C VAL A 49 -7.09 11.77 16.66
N ASN A 50 -8.00 12.52 17.29
CA ASN A 50 -8.15 12.55 18.75
C ASN A 50 -9.39 11.76 19.13
N VAL A 51 -9.28 10.90 20.14
CA VAL A 51 -10.36 10.03 20.61
C VAL A 51 -10.27 9.95 22.14
N ASP A 52 -11.41 10.06 22.80
CA ASP A 52 -11.54 9.86 24.24
C ASP A 52 -11.96 8.40 24.52
N PHE A 53 -11.36 7.81 25.56
CA PHE A 53 -11.67 6.46 26.01
C PHE A 53 -12.06 6.48 27.49
N PRO A 54 -13.01 5.63 27.94
CA PRO A 54 -13.21 5.40 29.36
C PRO A 54 -11.94 4.91 30.04
N GLU A 55 -11.75 5.26 31.32
CA GLU A 55 -10.54 4.91 32.09
C GLU A 55 -10.22 3.40 32.04
N TRP A 56 -11.23 2.55 32.24
CA TRP A 56 -11.07 1.10 32.23
C TRP A 56 -10.54 0.54 30.89
N VAL A 57 -10.82 1.23 29.78
CA VAL A 57 -10.29 0.87 28.46
C VAL A 57 -8.80 1.18 28.39
N ILE A 58 -8.40 2.35 28.90
CA ILE A 58 -7.00 2.78 28.93
C ILE A 58 -6.17 1.83 29.80
N GLU A 59 -6.66 1.49 30.98
CA GLU A 59 -6.01 0.54 31.90
C GLU A 59 -5.82 -0.84 31.24
N SER A 60 -6.85 -1.31 30.53
CA SER A 60 -6.80 -2.58 29.80
C SER A 60 -5.78 -2.55 28.67
N LEU A 61 -5.74 -1.46 27.89
CA LEU A 61 -4.77 -1.26 26.82
C LEU A 61 -3.33 -1.21 27.35
N ASP A 62 -3.11 -0.54 28.48
CA ASP A 62 -1.78 -0.43 29.10
C ASP A 62 -1.27 -1.76 29.62
N LYS A 63 -2.14 -2.54 30.28
CA LYS A 63 -1.80 -3.88 30.77
C LYS A 63 -1.32 -4.76 29.61
N GLU A 64 -2.02 -4.70 28.50
CA GLU A 64 -1.72 -5.52 27.34
C GLU A 64 -0.48 -5.03 26.57
N ALA A 65 -0.35 -3.71 26.39
CA ALA A 65 0.84 -3.11 25.81
C ALA A 65 2.09 -3.50 26.60
N LYS A 66 2.02 -3.47 27.94
CA LYS A 66 3.10 -3.90 28.83
C LYS A 66 3.40 -5.40 28.71
N ARG A 67 2.37 -6.24 28.60
CA ARG A 67 2.51 -7.71 28.45
C ARG A 67 3.30 -8.06 27.19
N ILE A 68 3.07 -7.35 26.09
CA ILE A 68 3.71 -7.59 24.79
C ILE A 68 5.02 -6.79 24.64
N GLY A 69 5.24 -5.77 25.48
CA GLY A 69 6.44 -4.94 25.44
C GLY A 69 6.38 -3.84 24.37
N VAL A 70 5.19 -3.29 24.11
CA VAL A 70 4.96 -2.22 23.11
C VAL A 70 4.31 -1.00 23.74
N THR A 71 4.21 0.10 23.00
CA THR A 71 3.48 1.29 23.45
C THR A 71 1.98 1.12 23.30
N ARG A 72 1.19 1.86 24.08
CA ARG A 72 -0.28 1.95 23.93
C ARG A 72 -0.69 2.31 22.50
N GLN A 73 0.03 3.23 21.86
CA GLN A 73 -0.27 3.63 20.48
C GLN A 73 -0.03 2.48 19.49
N SER A 74 1.01 1.68 19.70
CA SER A 74 1.33 0.54 18.84
C SER A 74 0.22 -0.51 18.90
N ILE A 75 -0.27 -0.84 20.10
CA ILE A 75 -1.33 -1.84 20.24
C ILE A 75 -2.66 -1.35 19.65
N ILE A 76 -3.01 -0.06 19.84
CA ILE A 76 -4.18 0.54 19.20
C ILE A 76 -4.11 0.42 17.68
N LYS A 77 -2.95 0.70 17.07
CA LYS A 77 -2.76 0.59 15.62
C LYS A 77 -2.96 -0.85 15.11
N VAL A 78 -2.40 -1.83 15.81
CA VAL A 78 -2.50 -3.24 15.42
C VAL A 78 -3.94 -3.72 15.50
N TRP A 79 -4.62 -3.51 16.63
CA TRP A 79 -5.99 -3.96 16.82
C TRP A 79 -6.99 -3.30 15.86
N ILE A 80 -6.83 -2.01 15.56
CA ILE A 80 -7.66 -1.34 14.55
C ILE A 80 -7.44 -1.96 13.17
N ALA A 81 -6.19 -2.25 12.79
CA ALA A 81 -5.90 -2.87 11.51
C ALA A 81 -6.47 -4.29 11.40
N GLU A 82 -6.37 -5.09 12.46
CA GLU A 82 -6.96 -6.43 12.54
C GLU A 82 -8.48 -6.37 12.41
N ARG A 83 -9.14 -5.50 13.19
CA ARG A 83 -10.60 -5.35 13.14
C ARG A 83 -11.10 -4.88 11.77
N LEU A 84 -10.38 -3.94 11.13
CA LEU A 84 -10.72 -3.47 9.78
C LEU A 84 -10.56 -4.58 8.73
N LYS A 85 -9.55 -5.44 8.89
CA LYS A 85 -9.35 -6.60 8.01
C LYS A 85 -10.50 -7.59 8.15
N GLU A 86 -10.91 -7.92 9.38
CA GLU A 86 -12.04 -8.80 9.64
C GLU A 86 -13.35 -8.27 9.03
N GLU A 87 -13.63 -6.97 9.16
CA GLU A 87 -14.81 -6.35 8.52
C GLU A 87 -14.75 -6.43 6.99
N ALA A 88 -13.58 -6.18 6.40
CA ALA A 88 -13.40 -6.26 4.94
C ALA A 88 -13.57 -7.70 4.41
N GLU A 89 -13.19 -8.71 5.19
CA GLU A 89 -13.40 -10.12 4.86
C GLU A 89 -14.88 -10.51 5.02
N HIS A 90 -15.55 -10.07 6.09
CA HIS A 90 -16.98 -10.33 6.31
C HIS A 90 -17.88 -9.78 5.19
N LEU A 91 -17.54 -8.59 4.68
CA LEU A 91 -18.24 -7.94 3.56
C LEU A 91 -18.01 -8.62 2.19
N GLN A 92 -16.96 -9.44 2.04
CA GLN A 92 -16.69 -10.18 0.80
C GLN A 92 -17.37 -11.56 0.77
N VAL A 93 -17.80 -12.05 1.94
CA VAL A 93 -18.44 -13.36 2.11
C VAL A 93 -19.98 -13.26 2.19
N SER A 94 -20.51 -12.04 2.37
CA SER A 94 -21.95 -11.71 2.37
C SER A 94 -22.42 -11.22 1.00
#